data_AF-A0A4R0GXT7-F1
#
_entry.id   AF-A0A4R0GXT7-F1
#
_cell.length_a   1.000
_cell.length_b   1.000
_cell.length_c   1.000
_cell.angle_alpha   90.00
_cell.angle_beta   90.00
_cell.angle_gamma   90.00
#
_symmetry.space_group_name_H-M   'P 1'
#
loop_
_entity.id
_entity.type
_entity.pdbx_description
1 polymer ?
#
loop_
_entity_poly.entity_id
_entity_poly.type
_entity_poly.pdbx_seq_one_letter_code
_entity_poly.pdbx_strand_id
1 'polypeptide(L)'
;MTAGGDHTRTIVTATSPPTVQQTPVYTDIYPDGQVRLSGSLENDPDVTGTGGRFSGYVVMGSTMYGSGYLLKEDGSVDRPTVGLSRVGGGWGDATFFDSTTYWKYPDPPMFTTKYSLRSNGTITRWDDRSGSVWGNKQTATGFAAVKTMALISQTTTYDTFLANTRGGALYTIRIPRTSPMKPIVKLVRASTWQGFEALVIEKCGIYGTVLLGIDKDTGAGYLYAVGHANGTATVIKGLGKVPAKFADPVYFRHVLRPGDNQMLFGE
;
A
#
# COMPACT_ATOMS: atom_id res chain seq x y z
N MET A 1 -2.07 1.47 -11.63
CA MET A 1 -2.87 0.67 -12.57
C MET A 1 -3.73 1.63 -13.35
N THR A 2 -3.66 1.58 -14.67
CA THR A 2 -4.39 2.50 -15.56
C THR A 2 -5.87 2.13 -15.63
N ALA A 3 -6.68 3.01 -16.22
CA ALA A 3 -8.08 2.69 -16.52
C ALA A 3 -8.23 1.56 -17.57
N GLY A 4 -7.24 1.39 -18.46
CA GLY A 4 -7.17 0.27 -19.42
C GLY A 4 -6.61 -1.03 -18.82
N GLY A 5 -6.51 -1.12 -17.49
CA GLY A 5 -6.06 -2.35 -16.84
C GLY A 5 -4.56 -2.63 -16.96
N ASP A 6 -3.75 -1.65 -17.35
CA ASP A 6 -2.30 -1.80 -17.40
C ASP A 6 -1.69 -1.71 -16.01
N HIS A 7 -0.65 -2.51 -15.80
CA HIS A 7 0.23 -2.39 -14.64
C HIS A 7 1.41 -1.49 -15.01
N THR A 8 1.38 -0.29 -14.45
CA THR A 8 2.43 0.72 -14.59
C THR A 8 3.32 0.79 -13.35
N ARG A 9 4.57 1.20 -13.55
CA ARG A 9 5.47 1.58 -12.48
C ARG A 9 6.13 2.91 -12.81
N THR A 10 6.15 3.79 -11.81
CA THR A 10 6.80 5.10 -11.86
C THR A 10 7.78 5.16 -10.72
N ILE A 11 9.05 5.42 -11.03
CA ILE A 11 10.07 5.67 -10.02
C ILE A 11 10.08 7.17 -9.75
N VAL A 12 9.80 7.55 -8.51
CA VAL A 12 9.89 8.94 -8.04
C VAL A 12 11.11 9.04 -7.13
N THR A 13 12.07 9.88 -7.49
CA THR A 13 13.29 10.07 -6.71
C THR A 13 13.19 11.32 -5.84
N ALA A 14 13.54 11.17 -4.56
CA ALA A 14 13.46 12.22 -3.55
C ALA A 14 14.60 13.25 -3.62
N THR A 15 14.83 13.83 -4.80
CA THR A 15 15.69 15.01 -4.99
C THR A 15 14.93 16.30 -4.69
N SER A 16 15.63 17.45 -4.70
CA SER A 16 14.99 18.76 -4.62
C SER A 16 15.43 19.60 -5.83
N PRO A 17 14.60 19.71 -6.89
CA PRO A 17 13.23 19.19 -7.01
C PRO A 17 13.17 17.66 -7.25
N PRO A 18 12.04 16.99 -6.96
CA PRO A 18 11.87 15.56 -7.25
C PRO A 18 11.99 15.26 -8.74
N THR A 19 12.54 14.09 -9.09
CA THR A 19 12.59 13.60 -10.47
C THR A 19 11.73 12.36 -10.65
N VAL A 20 11.38 12.07 -11.91
CA VAL A 20 10.55 10.94 -12.28
C VAL A 20 11.22 10.16 -13.40
N GLN A 21 11.23 8.85 -13.26
CA GLN A 21 11.58 7.91 -14.32
C GLN A 21 10.39 7.00 -14.57
N GLN A 22 9.91 6.99 -15.81
CA GLN A 22 8.93 6.00 -16.25
C GLN A 22 9.63 4.66 -16.48
N THR A 23 8.96 3.58 -16.12
CA THR A 23 9.44 2.21 -16.32
C THR A 23 8.48 1.47 -17.23
N PRO A 24 8.82 0.25 -17.71
CA PRO A 24 7.98 -0.49 -18.62
C PRO A 24 6.52 -0.60 -18.14
N VAL A 25 5.61 -0.45 -19.10
CA VAL A 25 4.18 -0.66 -18.89
C VAL A 25 3.87 -2.09 -19.28
N TYR A 26 3.23 -2.82 -18.38
CA TYR A 26 2.69 -4.14 -18.69
C TYR A 26 1.22 -3.95 -19.04
N THR A 27 0.89 -4.06 -20.33
CA THR A 27 -0.47 -3.78 -20.81
C THR A 27 -1.43 -4.92 -20.48
N ASP A 28 -2.74 -4.67 -20.46
CA ASP A 28 -3.78 -5.73 -20.45
C ASP A 28 -3.61 -6.77 -19.34
N ILE A 29 -3.20 -6.33 -18.13
CA ILE A 29 -3.06 -7.23 -16.97
C ILE A 29 -4.42 -7.48 -16.33
N TYR A 30 -5.29 -6.47 -16.35
CA TYR A 30 -6.64 -6.52 -15.82
C TYR A 30 -7.65 -6.11 -16.88
N PRO A 31 -8.91 -6.53 -16.78
CA PRO A 31 -9.96 -6.00 -17.65
C PRO A 31 -10.20 -4.50 -17.37
N ASP A 32 -10.43 -3.75 -18.43
CA ASP A 32 -10.63 -2.30 -18.42
C ASP A 32 -11.66 -1.85 -17.38
N GLY A 33 -11.28 -0.84 -16.59
CA GLY A 33 -12.14 -0.19 -15.61
C GLY A 33 -12.60 -1.05 -14.43
N GLN A 34 -12.18 -2.32 -14.33
CA GLN A 34 -12.69 -3.22 -13.31
C GLN A 34 -12.00 -3.06 -11.95
N VAL A 35 -10.69 -2.78 -11.92
CA VAL A 35 -9.93 -2.67 -10.67
C VAL A 35 -10.18 -1.31 -10.02
N ARG A 36 -10.71 -1.33 -8.79
CA ARG A 36 -11.00 -0.10 -8.02
C ARG A 36 -10.19 0.06 -6.75
N LEU A 37 -9.56 -1.02 -6.28
CA LEU A 37 -8.73 -1.04 -5.09
C LEU A 37 -7.66 -2.12 -5.26
N SER A 38 -6.45 -1.86 -4.79
CA SER A 38 -5.38 -2.83 -4.72
C SER A 38 -4.57 -2.58 -3.45
N GLY A 39 -3.97 -3.64 -2.93
CA GLY A 39 -2.91 -3.52 -1.92
C GLY A 39 -1.57 -3.30 -2.58
N SER A 40 -0.50 -3.36 -1.78
CA SER A 40 0.85 -3.45 -2.31
C SER A 40 1.00 -4.65 -3.27
N LEU A 41 1.73 -4.46 -4.37
CA LEU A 41 2.08 -5.52 -5.29
C LEU A 41 3.56 -5.87 -5.15
N GLU A 42 3.83 -7.16 -5.06
CA GLU A 42 5.15 -7.75 -5.00
C GLU A 42 5.71 -7.96 -6.41
N ASN A 43 7.01 -7.83 -6.55
CA ASN A 43 7.79 -8.13 -7.75
C ASN A 43 9.04 -8.90 -7.34
N ASP A 44 8.94 -10.22 -7.36
CA ASP A 44 10.02 -11.14 -7.03
C ASP A 44 10.86 -11.42 -8.27
N PRO A 45 12.08 -10.87 -8.39
CA PRO A 45 12.92 -11.06 -9.57
C PRO A 45 13.64 -12.41 -9.58
N ASP A 46 13.63 -13.17 -8.48
CA ASP A 46 14.50 -14.35 -8.30
C ASP A 46 13.80 -15.67 -8.64
N VAL A 47 12.65 -15.60 -9.32
CA VAL A 47 11.93 -16.79 -9.77
C VAL A 47 12.69 -17.42 -10.96
N THR A 48 13.40 -18.51 -10.69
CA THR A 48 14.23 -19.25 -11.66
C THR A 48 13.49 -19.53 -12.97
N GLY A 49 14.14 -19.22 -14.11
CA GLY A 49 13.60 -19.44 -15.45
C GLY A 49 12.58 -18.41 -15.91
N THR A 50 12.50 -17.25 -15.23
CA THR A 50 11.59 -16.15 -15.53
C THR A 50 12.33 -14.81 -15.39
N GLY A 51 11.75 -13.72 -15.91
CA GLY A 51 12.23 -12.36 -15.65
C GLY A 51 11.68 -11.75 -14.35
N GLY A 52 10.94 -12.54 -13.57
CA GLY A 52 10.33 -12.16 -12.30
C GLY A 52 8.84 -12.51 -12.21
N ARG A 53 8.30 -12.41 -11.00
CA ARG A 53 6.90 -12.67 -10.68
C ARG A 53 6.27 -11.48 -10.01
N PHE A 54 5.13 -11.05 -10.55
CA PHE A 54 4.25 -10.11 -9.88
C PHE A 54 3.14 -10.83 -9.14
N SER A 55 2.86 -10.40 -7.92
CA SER A 55 1.72 -10.93 -7.15
C SER A 55 1.14 -9.93 -6.16
N GLY A 56 -0.14 -10.08 -5.87
CA GLY A 56 -0.82 -9.35 -4.80
C GLY A 56 -2.33 -9.51 -4.90
N TYR A 57 -3.07 -8.48 -4.49
CA TYR A 57 -4.53 -8.55 -4.45
C TYR A 57 -5.18 -7.29 -5.04
N VAL A 58 -6.28 -7.52 -5.74
CA VAL A 58 -7.11 -6.49 -6.34
C VAL A 58 -8.57 -6.72 -5.99
N VAL A 59 -9.34 -5.64 -5.94
CA VAL A 59 -10.79 -5.69 -5.82
C VAL A 59 -11.40 -5.18 -7.11
N MET A 60 -12.27 -6.02 -7.68
CA MET A 60 -13.08 -5.71 -8.84
C MET A 60 -14.56 -5.83 -8.47
N GLY A 61 -15.30 -4.74 -8.61
CA GLY A 61 -16.65 -4.62 -8.06
C GLY A 61 -16.69 -4.90 -6.56
N SER A 62 -17.46 -5.92 -6.14
CA SER A 62 -17.57 -6.34 -4.74
C SER A 62 -16.75 -7.58 -4.38
N THR A 63 -15.87 -8.02 -5.28
CA THR A 63 -15.09 -9.27 -5.14
C THR A 63 -13.60 -9.00 -5.13
N MET A 64 -12.89 -9.67 -4.22
CA MET A 64 -11.44 -9.68 -4.18
C MET A 64 -10.87 -10.86 -4.95
N TYR A 65 -9.76 -10.59 -5.63
CA TYR A 65 -8.97 -11.56 -6.36
C TYR A 65 -7.52 -11.50 -5.90
N GLY A 66 -6.89 -12.66 -5.73
CA GLY A 66 -5.46 -12.79 -5.83
C GLY A 66 -5.08 -12.58 -7.29
N SER A 67 -4.05 -11.78 -7.53
CA SER A 67 -3.55 -11.46 -8.86
C SER A 67 -2.11 -11.90 -8.96
N GLY A 68 -1.72 -12.41 -10.13
CA GLY A 68 -0.31 -12.61 -10.43
C GLY A 68 -0.05 -12.87 -11.91
N TYR A 69 1.20 -12.70 -12.29
CA TYR A 69 1.73 -13.01 -13.61
C TYR A 69 3.26 -13.13 -13.54
N LEU A 70 3.84 -13.81 -14.51
CA LEU A 70 5.29 -13.93 -14.70
C LEU A 70 5.75 -13.03 -15.83
N LEU A 71 7.01 -12.61 -15.76
CA LEU A 71 7.75 -12.09 -16.89
C LEU A 71 8.57 -13.21 -17.52
N LYS A 72 8.77 -13.17 -18.83
CA LYS A 72 9.81 -13.94 -19.51
C LYS A 72 11.18 -13.35 -19.20
N GLU A 73 12.25 -14.09 -19.48
CA GLU A 73 13.63 -13.63 -19.24
C GLU A 73 13.98 -12.34 -20.01
N ASP A 74 13.29 -12.04 -21.11
CA ASP A 74 13.42 -10.79 -21.86
C ASP A 74 12.67 -9.59 -21.23
N GLY A 75 12.00 -9.79 -20.09
CA GLY A 75 11.22 -8.78 -19.37
C GLY A 75 9.80 -8.56 -19.91
N SER A 76 9.38 -9.25 -20.97
CA SER A 76 8.02 -9.19 -21.47
C SER A 76 7.06 -10.03 -20.61
N VAL A 77 5.76 -9.69 -20.60
CA VAL A 77 4.75 -10.44 -19.85
C VAL A 77 4.58 -11.84 -20.44
N ASP A 78 4.67 -12.87 -19.61
CA ASP A 78 4.28 -14.22 -19.99
C ASP A 78 2.75 -14.37 -19.93
N ARG A 79 2.09 -13.97 -21.01
CA ARG A 79 0.62 -13.83 -21.09
C ARG A 79 -0.20 -15.01 -20.56
N PRO A 80 0.14 -16.29 -20.83
CA PRO A 80 -0.58 -17.43 -20.28
C PRO A 80 -0.61 -17.52 -18.74
N THR A 81 0.30 -16.81 -18.06
CA THR A 81 0.43 -16.81 -16.60
C THR A 81 -0.37 -15.69 -15.93
N VAL A 82 -0.92 -14.75 -16.70
CA VAL A 82 -1.76 -13.68 -16.19
C VAL A 82 -3.04 -14.29 -15.62
N GLY A 83 -3.18 -14.24 -14.30
CA GLY A 83 -4.18 -14.99 -13.57
C GLY A 83 -4.83 -14.21 -12.45
N LEU A 84 -6.12 -14.46 -12.29
CA LEU A 84 -6.93 -13.97 -11.18
C LEU A 84 -7.56 -15.17 -10.45
N SER A 85 -7.27 -15.30 -9.17
CA SER A 85 -7.88 -16.31 -8.31
C SER A 85 -8.88 -15.64 -7.38
N ARG A 86 -10.14 -16.08 -7.42
CA ARG A 86 -11.19 -15.49 -6.58
C ARG A 86 -10.92 -15.80 -5.10
N VAL A 87 -10.77 -14.76 -4.29
CA VAL A 87 -10.64 -14.89 -2.82
C VAL A 87 -12.02 -14.90 -2.17
N GLY A 88 -12.88 -13.93 -2.51
CA GLY A 88 -14.22 -13.84 -1.93
C GLY A 88 -14.97 -12.54 -2.21
N GLY A 89 -16.27 -12.55 -1.96
CA GLY A 89 -17.14 -11.36 -2.07
C GLY A 89 -17.19 -10.52 -0.80
N GLY A 90 -18.01 -9.46 -0.81
CA GLY A 90 -18.26 -8.61 0.38
C GLY A 90 -17.28 -7.45 0.54
N TRP A 91 -16.56 -7.11 -0.52
CA TRP A 91 -15.58 -6.02 -0.54
C TRP A 91 -16.15 -4.69 -1.02
N GLY A 92 -17.42 -4.64 -1.48
CA GLY A 92 -18.02 -3.49 -2.18
C GLY A 92 -17.90 -2.15 -1.44
N ASP A 93 -17.88 -2.16 -0.11
CA ASP A 93 -17.77 -1.00 0.77
C ASP A 93 -16.33 -0.72 1.26
N ALA A 94 -15.35 -1.53 0.86
CA ALA A 94 -13.95 -1.33 1.21
C ALA A 94 -13.37 -0.11 0.48
N THR A 95 -12.74 0.78 1.24
CA THR A 95 -12.07 2.01 0.75
C THR A 95 -10.55 1.92 0.80
N PHE A 96 -10.01 0.95 1.55
CA PHE A 96 -8.58 0.66 1.63
C PHE A 96 -8.37 -0.84 1.83
N PHE A 97 -7.30 -1.37 1.25
CA PHE A 97 -6.81 -2.71 1.49
C PHE A 97 -5.29 -2.70 1.37
N ASP A 98 -4.60 -3.46 2.22
CA ASP A 98 -3.18 -3.74 2.04
C ASP A 98 -2.77 -5.08 2.67
N SER A 99 -1.67 -5.64 2.18
CA SER A 99 -1.00 -6.81 2.74
C SER A 99 0.33 -6.38 3.35
N THR A 100 0.55 -6.77 4.59
CA THR A 100 1.82 -6.50 5.29
C THR A 100 2.49 -7.84 5.59
N THR A 101 3.81 -7.89 5.46
CA THR A 101 4.62 -9.03 5.88
C THR A 101 5.76 -8.54 6.76
N TYR A 102 5.74 -8.92 8.03
CA TYR A 102 6.88 -8.77 8.93
C TYR A 102 7.78 -9.99 8.75
N TRP A 103 9.07 -9.78 8.50
CA TRP A 103 10.05 -10.84 8.31
C TRP A 103 11.36 -10.48 9.01
N LYS A 104 11.75 -11.25 10.03
CA LYS A 104 13.03 -11.08 10.73
C LYS A 104 14.06 -12.12 10.29
N TYR A 105 14.63 -12.00 9.08
CA TYR A 105 15.52 -13.04 8.54
C TYR A 105 16.80 -13.16 9.39
N PRO A 106 17.32 -14.38 9.67
CA PRO A 106 16.80 -15.71 9.30
C PRO A 106 15.79 -16.30 10.32
N ASP A 107 15.43 -15.54 11.35
CA ASP A 107 14.59 -16.00 12.45
C ASP A 107 13.10 -16.09 12.05
N PRO A 108 12.41 -17.23 12.31
CA PRO A 108 10.96 -17.19 12.44
C PRO A 108 10.57 -16.31 13.64
N PRO A 109 9.38 -15.70 13.66
CA PRO A 109 8.25 -15.89 12.73
C PRO A 109 8.12 -14.84 11.62
N MET A 110 7.64 -15.29 10.45
CA MET A 110 7.07 -14.45 9.40
C MET A 110 5.60 -14.20 9.71
N PHE A 111 5.15 -12.94 9.75
CA PHE A 111 3.75 -12.61 9.93
C PHE A 111 3.21 -11.90 8.71
N THR A 112 2.32 -12.56 7.97
CA THR A 112 1.54 -11.92 6.92
C THR A 112 0.20 -11.49 7.49
N THR A 113 -0.20 -10.25 7.23
CA THR A 113 -1.43 -9.67 7.77
C THR A 113 -2.14 -8.90 6.68
N LYS A 114 -3.46 -9.03 6.65
CA LYS A 114 -4.33 -8.34 5.70
C LYS A 114 -5.12 -7.28 6.44
N TYR A 115 -5.18 -6.09 5.86
CA TYR A 115 -5.94 -4.98 6.42
C TYR A 115 -6.99 -4.52 5.43
N SER A 116 -8.15 -4.13 5.94
CA SER A 116 -9.14 -3.40 5.16
C SER A 116 -9.77 -2.29 5.98
N LEU A 117 -10.05 -1.15 5.35
CA LEU A 117 -10.98 -0.15 5.89
C LEU A 117 -12.27 -0.19 5.10
N ARG A 118 -13.40 -0.23 5.79
CA ARG A 118 -14.73 -0.06 5.20
C ARG A 118 -15.17 1.40 5.27
N SER A 119 -16.08 1.78 4.37
CA SER A 119 -16.66 3.13 4.29
C SER A 119 -17.35 3.57 5.59
N ASN A 120 -17.85 2.62 6.39
CA ASN A 120 -18.43 2.87 7.71
C ASN A 120 -17.39 3.13 8.82
N GLY A 121 -16.09 3.12 8.50
CA GLY A 121 -15.02 3.33 9.48
C GLY A 121 -14.62 2.09 10.28
N THR A 122 -14.97 0.88 9.81
CA THR A 122 -14.50 -0.37 10.42
C THR A 122 -13.18 -0.78 9.78
N ILE A 123 -12.12 -0.79 10.58
CA ILE A 123 -10.85 -1.45 10.22
C ILE A 123 -10.99 -2.92 10.56
N THR A 124 -10.60 -3.78 9.64
CA THR A 124 -10.50 -5.23 9.85
C THR A 124 -9.07 -5.69 9.61
N ARG A 125 -8.59 -6.58 10.47
CA ARG A 125 -7.31 -7.28 10.36
C ARG A 125 -7.58 -8.78 10.26
N TRP A 126 -6.86 -9.46 9.37
CA TRP A 126 -6.77 -10.92 9.34
C TRP A 126 -5.32 -11.36 9.39
N ASP A 127 -5.08 -12.48 10.05
CA ASP A 127 -3.78 -13.14 10.01
C ASP A 127 -3.78 -14.10 8.83
N ASP A 128 -2.80 -13.96 7.94
CA ASP A 128 -2.62 -14.85 6.80
C ASP A 128 -1.62 -15.95 7.21
N ARG A 129 -2.16 -17.11 7.55
CA ARG A 129 -1.39 -18.22 8.15
C ARG A 129 -0.75 -19.15 7.11
N SER A 130 -1.15 -19.07 5.83
CA SER A 130 -0.71 -20.00 4.79
C SER A 130 -0.79 -19.47 3.34
N GLY A 131 -0.88 -18.15 3.15
CA GLY A 131 -0.95 -17.50 1.83
C GLY A 131 -2.32 -17.60 1.13
N SER A 132 -3.26 -18.38 1.68
CA SER A 132 -4.57 -18.65 1.05
C SER A 132 -5.74 -18.70 2.04
N VAL A 133 -5.48 -18.72 3.35
CA VAL A 133 -6.52 -18.79 4.39
C VAL A 133 -6.33 -17.65 5.39
N TRP A 134 -7.29 -16.72 5.38
CA TRP A 134 -7.28 -15.54 6.24
C TRP A 134 -8.05 -15.83 7.52
N GLY A 135 -7.32 -16.07 8.60
CA GLY A 135 -7.86 -16.40 9.92
C GLY A 135 -7.85 -15.23 10.89
N ASN A 136 -8.26 -15.49 12.14
CA ASN A 136 -8.16 -14.54 13.25
C ASN A 136 -8.71 -13.14 12.95
N LYS A 137 -9.88 -13.06 12.30
CA LYS A 137 -10.50 -11.77 11.98
C LYS A 137 -10.68 -10.94 13.25
N GLN A 138 -10.16 -9.72 13.25
CA GLN A 138 -10.33 -8.73 14.30
C GLN A 138 -10.84 -7.42 13.70
N THR A 139 -11.66 -6.68 14.43
CA THR A 139 -12.27 -5.44 13.94
C THR A 139 -12.22 -4.33 14.98
N ALA A 140 -12.07 -3.08 14.52
CA ALA A 140 -12.20 -1.88 15.32
C ALA A 140 -12.96 -0.81 14.54
N THR A 141 -13.86 -0.10 15.21
CA THR A 141 -14.69 0.97 14.62
C THR A 141 -14.14 2.35 15.00
N GLY A 142 -14.75 3.41 14.46
CA GLY A 142 -14.36 4.80 14.77
C GLY A 142 -13.46 5.47 13.73
N PHE A 143 -13.21 4.82 12.59
CA PHE A 143 -12.33 5.34 11.54
C PHE A 143 -13.08 5.94 10.34
N ALA A 144 -14.34 6.33 10.53
CA ALA A 144 -15.21 6.80 9.44
C ALA A 144 -14.72 8.12 8.81
N ALA A 145 -13.87 8.88 9.51
CA ALA A 145 -13.26 10.09 8.99
C ALA A 145 -12.04 9.82 8.09
N VAL A 146 -11.45 8.62 8.14
CA VAL A 146 -10.25 8.28 7.36
C VAL A 146 -10.58 8.25 5.88
N LYS A 147 -9.74 8.94 5.08
CA LYS A 147 -9.86 9.04 3.62
C LYS A 147 -9.00 7.99 2.93
N THR A 148 -7.70 7.95 3.24
CA THR A 148 -6.78 6.90 2.82
C THR A 148 -5.70 6.67 3.89
N MET A 149 -4.95 5.58 3.76
CA MET A 149 -3.87 5.19 4.68
C MET A 149 -2.69 4.60 3.91
N ALA A 150 -1.51 4.60 4.53
CA ALA A 150 -0.32 3.93 4.03
C ALA A 150 0.49 3.33 5.19
N LEU A 151 1.03 2.13 5.01
CA LEU A 151 1.84 1.46 6.02
C LEU A 151 3.17 2.19 6.24
N ILE A 152 3.48 2.53 7.49
CA ILE A 152 4.76 3.16 7.86
C ILE A 152 5.60 2.26 8.78
N SER A 153 5.00 1.30 9.47
CA SER A 153 5.70 0.47 10.46
C SER A 153 5.23 -0.96 10.43
N GLN A 154 6.17 -1.88 10.58
CA GLN A 154 5.89 -3.30 10.79
C GLN A 154 6.76 -3.85 11.93
N THR A 155 6.12 -4.40 12.94
CA THR A 155 6.80 -5.01 14.10
C THR A 155 6.18 -6.36 14.47
N THR A 156 6.83 -7.10 15.36
CA THR A 156 6.30 -8.35 15.91
C THR A 156 5.02 -8.18 16.73
N THR A 157 4.70 -6.97 17.19
CA THR A 157 3.56 -6.73 18.09
C THR A 157 2.49 -5.81 17.52
N TYR A 158 2.81 -5.03 16.49
CA TYR A 158 1.88 -4.11 15.83
C TYR A 158 2.37 -3.72 14.43
N ASP A 159 1.44 -3.24 13.61
CA ASP A 159 1.73 -2.47 12.41
C ASP A 159 1.18 -1.04 12.60
N THR A 160 1.80 -0.04 11.98
CA THR A 160 1.35 1.36 12.06
C THR A 160 1.10 1.92 10.67
N PHE A 161 -0.06 2.57 10.51
CA PHE A 161 -0.43 3.28 9.30
C PHE A 161 -0.36 4.79 9.53
N LEU A 162 0.05 5.53 8.50
CA LEU A 162 -0.19 6.97 8.39
C LEU A 162 -1.51 7.17 7.65
N ALA A 163 -2.43 7.97 8.21
CA ALA A 163 -3.79 8.11 7.72
C ALA A 163 -4.20 9.58 7.66
N ASN A 164 -4.71 10.02 6.52
CA ASN A 164 -5.35 11.34 6.41
C ASN A 164 -6.86 11.22 6.61
N THR A 165 -7.48 12.31 7.05
CA THR A 165 -8.93 12.40 7.20
C THR A 165 -9.55 13.31 6.16
N ARG A 166 -10.85 13.13 5.91
CA ARG A 166 -11.65 14.06 5.08
C ARG A 166 -11.63 15.50 5.64
N GLY A 167 -11.44 15.65 6.96
CA GLY A 167 -11.29 16.95 7.63
C GLY A 167 -9.88 17.56 7.58
N GLY A 168 -8.91 16.86 6.99
CA GLY A 168 -7.58 17.39 6.71
C GLY A 168 -6.48 17.08 7.71
N ALA A 169 -6.80 16.39 8.80
CA ALA A 169 -5.80 15.95 9.76
C ALA A 169 -5.04 14.71 9.26
N LEU A 170 -3.82 14.54 9.78
CA LEU A 170 -2.95 13.39 9.58
C LEU A 170 -2.71 12.71 10.92
N TYR A 171 -2.88 11.39 10.98
CA TYR A 171 -2.72 10.58 12.18
C TYR A 171 -1.81 9.38 11.91
N THR A 172 -1.17 8.88 12.96
CA THR A 172 -0.77 7.46 12.98
C THR A 172 -1.90 6.61 13.57
N ILE A 173 -2.07 5.41 13.04
CA ILE A 173 -2.98 4.37 13.55
C ILE A 173 -2.13 3.12 13.77
N ARG A 174 -1.75 2.88 15.02
CA ARG A 174 -1.03 1.68 15.45
C ARG A 174 -2.03 0.57 15.73
N ILE A 175 -1.99 -0.50 14.96
CA ILE A 175 -2.89 -1.65 15.09
C ILE A 175 -2.11 -2.80 15.75
N PRO A 176 -2.43 -3.16 17.00
CA PRO A 176 -1.74 -4.27 17.65
C PRO A 176 -2.09 -5.60 16.97
N ARG A 177 -1.18 -6.57 17.08
CA ARG A 177 -1.36 -7.97 16.63
C ARG A 177 -2.14 -8.82 17.64
N THR A 178 -2.34 -8.33 18.86
CA THR A 178 -3.10 -9.02 19.91
C THR A 178 -4.61 -9.04 19.63
N SER A 179 -5.31 -9.90 20.37
CA SER A 179 -6.77 -9.92 20.50
C SER A 179 -7.12 -9.61 21.97
N PRO A 180 -8.04 -8.68 22.25
CA PRO A 180 -8.80 -7.87 21.30
C PRO A 180 -7.94 -6.82 20.58
N MET A 181 -8.27 -6.51 19.33
CA MET A 181 -7.61 -5.44 18.58
C MET A 181 -8.05 -4.06 19.09
N LYS A 182 -7.13 -3.37 19.79
CA LYS A 182 -7.33 -2.01 20.29
C LYS A 182 -6.33 -1.04 19.64
N PRO A 183 -6.69 -0.39 18.51
CA PRO A 183 -5.79 0.54 17.86
C PRO A 183 -5.45 1.76 18.72
N ILE A 184 -4.25 2.29 18.58
CA ILE A 184 -3.79 3.54 19.20
C ILE A 184 -3.64 4.59 18.10
N VAL A 185 -4.26 5.75 18.30
CA VAL A 185 -4.28 6.84 17.31
C VAL A 185 -3.56 8.06 17.87
N LYS A 186 -2.61 8.62 17.11
CA LYS A 186 -1.91 9.86 17.48
C LYS A 186 -1.96 10.89 16.38
N LEU A 187 -2.26 12.13 16.75
CA LEU A 187 -2.28 13.26 15.82
C LEU A 187 -0.84 13.60 15.38
N VAL A 188 -0.64 13.72 14.07
CA VAL A 188 0.62 14.13 13.44
C VAL A 188 0.54 15.56 12.91
N ARG A 189 -0.53 15.90 12.20
CA ARG A 189 -0.84 17.25 11.72
C ARG A 189 -2.34 17.51 11.82
N ALA A 190 -2.72 18.72 12.21
CA ALA A 190 -4.13 19.06 12.42
C ALA A 190 -4.91 19.35 11.14
N SER A 191 -4.22 19.74 10.06
CA SER A 191 -4.85 20.19 8.81
C SER A 191 -3.90 20.01 7.61
N THR A 192 -4.43 20.34 6.42
CA THR A 192 -3.78 20.40 5.08
C THR A 192 -3.59 19.08 4.34
N TRP A 193 -4.05 17.95 4.88
CA TRP A 193 -3.91 16.63 4.25
C TRP A 193 -5.16 16.14 3.52
N GLN A 194 -6.26 16.91 3.51
CA GLN A 194 -7.54 16.48 2.93
C GLN A 194 -7.49 16.32 1.41
N GLY A 195 -6.59 17.03 0.73
CA GLY A 195 -6.48 17.01 -0.73
C GLY A 195 -5.85 15.75 -1.32
N PHE A 196 -5.41 14.79 -0.49
CA PHE A 196 -4.82 13.54 -0.98
C PHE A 196 -5.83 12.39 -0.94
N GLU A 197 -6.09 11.77 -2.08
CA GLU A 197 -6.92 10.57 -2.23
C GLU A 197 -6.09 9.29 -2.15
N ALA A 198 -4.77 9.37 -2.35
CA ALA A 198 -3.86 8.25 -2.14
C ALA A 198 -2.58 8.72 -1.43
N LEU A 199 -2.07 7.85 -0.56
CA LEU A 199 -0.77 7.98 0.07
C LEU A 199 0.04 6.74 -0.35
N VAL A 200 1.22 6.95 -0.93
CA VAL A 200 2.16 5.86 -1.25
C VAL A 200 3.46 6.15 -0.51
N ILE A 201 3.95 5.16 0.22
CA ILE A 201 5.09 5.31 1.13
C ILE A 201 6.15 4.29 0.76
N GLU A 202 7.42 4.73 0.78
CA GLU A 202 8.58 3.86 0.67
C GLU A 202 9.61 4.20 1.76
N LYS A 203 10.33 3.17 2.24
CA LYS A 203 11.43 3.37 3.19
C LYS A 203 12.55 4.16 2.52
N CYS A 204 13.08 5.16 3.21
CA CYS A 204 14.19 5.98 2.74
C CYS A 204 15.27 6.09 3.81
N GLY A 205 16.31 5.25 3.69
CA GLY A 205 17.37 5.14 4.70
C GLY A 205 16.91 4.40 5.96
N ILE A 206 17.54 4.71 7.09
CA ILE A 206 17.34 4.01 8.37
C ILE A 206 16.16 4.59 9.17
N TYR A 207 15.96 5.91 9.12
CA TYR A 207 14.98 6.63 9.96
C TYR A 207 13.93 7.41 9.16
N GLY A 208 14.01 7.34 7.83
CA GLY A 208 13.20 8.16 6.93
C GLY A 208 12.21 7.34 6.14
N THR A 209 11.11 7.98 5.81
CA THR A 209 10.12 7.53 4.84
C THR A 209 10.00 8.60 3.77
N VAL A 210 9.90 8.20 2.52
CA VAL A 210 9.42 9.07 1.45
C VAL A 210 7.93 8.80 1.27
N LEU A 211 7.13 9.86 1.37
CA LEU A 211 5.70 9.84 1.19
C LEU A 211 5.33 10.62 -0.06
N LEU A 212 4.58 9.97 -0.95
CA LEU A 212 3.90 10.59 -2.07
C LEU A 212 2.41 10.76 -1.72
N GLY A 213 1.97 12.00 -1.59
CA GLY A 213 0.55 12.35 -1.53
C GLY A 213 0.03 12.66 -2.93
N ILE A 214 -1.03 11.97 -3.35
CA ILE A 214 -1.63 12.13 -4.68
C ILE A 214 -3.00 12.77 -4.53
N ASP A 215 -3.14 13.94 -5.15
CA ASP A 215 -4.40 14.63 -5.37
C ASP A 215 -4.96 14.18 -6.73
N LYS A 216 -6.01 13.36 -6.70
CA LYS A 216 -6.69 12.83 -7.88
C LYS A 216 -7.61 13.86 -8.54
N ASP A 217 -8.06 14.88 -7.81
CA ASP A 217 -8.90 15.94 -8.37
C ASP A 217 -8.08 16.79 -9.36
N THR A 218 -6.82 17.05 -9.03
CA THR A 218 -5.88 17.81 -9.89
C THR A 218 -4.92 16.92 -10.68
N GLY A 219 -4.80 15.64 -10.32
CA GLY A 219 -3.80 14.72 -10.85
C GLY A 219 -2.37 15.06 -10.42
N ALA A 220 -2.18 15.83 -9.36
CA ALA A 220 -0.88 16.26 -8.85
C ALA A 220 -0.34 15.31 -7.78
N GLY A 221 0.96 15.07 -7.80
CA GLY A 221 1.68 14.38 -6.72
C GLY A 221 2.60 15.34 -5.97
N TYR A 222 2.67 15.19 -4.64
CA TYR A 222 3.58 15.96 -3.78
C TYR A 222 4.41 15.01 -2.94
N LEU A 223 5.72 15.25 -2.92
CA LEU A 223 6.66 14.39 -2.24
C LEU A 223 7.07 14.99 -0.89
N TYR A 224 7.18 14.14 0.12
CA TYR A 224 7.56 14.50 1.48
C TYR A 224 8.61 13.55 2.02
N ALA A 225 9.61 14.07 2.72
CA ALA A 225 10.44 13.29 3.61
C ALA A 225 9.80 13.31 5.01
N VAL A 226 9.50 12.13 5.55
CA VAL A 226 8.84 11.94 6.84
C VAL A 226 9.81 11.21 7.77
N GLY A 227 10.19 11.84 8.88
CA GLY A 227 11.06 11.27 9.92
C GLY A 227 10.25 10.74 11.10
N HIS A 228 10.84 9.89 11.95
CA HIS A 228 10.18 9.07 13.00
C HIS A 228 8.85 9.63 13.56
N ALA A 229 7.82 8.78 13.61
CA ALA A 229 6.48 9.15 14.03
C ALA A 229 6.47 9.43 15.54
N ASN A 230 6.30 10.70 15.91
CA ASN A 230 6.25 11.14 17.30
C ASN A 230 5.12 12.14 17.52
N GLY A 231 3.90 11.76 17.10
CA GLY A 231 2.73 12.65 17.15
C GLY A 231 3.00 13.97 16.43
N THR A 232 2.67 15.10 17.06
CA THR A 232 2.85 16.43 16.47
C THR A 232 4.32 16.81 16.26
N ALA A 233 5.26 16.16 16.95
CA ALA A 233 6.70 16.35 16.78
C ALA A 233 7.30 15.59 15.58
N THR A 234 6.51 14.77 14.88
CA THR A 234 6.94 14.09 13.65
C THR A 234 7.44 15.11 12.64
N VAL A 235 8.66 14.93 12.12
CA VAL A 235 9.24 15.81 11.10
C VAL A 235 8.64 15.46 9.74
N ILE A 236 8.07 16.44 9.05
CA ILE A 236 7.56 16.30 7.67
C ILE A 236 8.13 17.45 6.86
N LYS A 237 9.02 17.15 5.91
CA LYS A 237 9.64 18.11 5.01
C LYS A 237 9.04 17.93 3.61
N GLY A 238 8.38 18.95 3.09
CA GLY A 238 7.97 18.98 1.69
C GLY A 238 9.18 19.05 0.76
N LEU A 239 9.25 18.14 -0.22
CA LEU A 239 10.29 18.11 -1.25
C LEU A 239 9.82 18.77 -2.55
N GLY A 240 8.51 18.95 -2.71
CA GLY A 240 7.90 19.69 -3.81
C GLY A 240 6.89 18.86 -4.61
N LYS A 241 6.33 19.49 -5.64
CA LYS A 241 5.47 18.83 -6.61
C LYS A 241 6.31 17.88 -7.48
N VAL A 242 5.81 16.66 -7.67
CA VAL A 242 6.42 15.67 -8.55
C VAL A 242 6.11 16.04 -10.01
N PRO A 243 7.11 16.04 -10.92
CA PRO A 243 6.90 16.39 -12.34
C PRO A 243 6.26 15.22 -13.12
N ALA A 244 5.09 14.74 -12.67
CA ALA A 244 4.29 13.72 -13.32
C ALA A 244 2.80 13.98 -13.08
N LYS A 245 1.96 13.43 -13.97
CA LYS A 245 0.51 13.42 -13.83
C LYS A 245 0.06 12.08 -13.25
N PHE A 246 -0.71 12.15 -12.18
CA PHE A 246 -1.29 11.00 -11.49
C PHE A 246 -2.80 10.93 -11.78
N ALA A 247 -3.16 10.44 -12.97
CA ALA A 247 -4.55 10.29 -13.41
C ALA A 247 -5.12 8.87 -13.29
N ASP A 248 -4.31 7.90 -12.87
CA ASP A 248 -4.71 6.51 -12.72
C ASP A 248 -5.73 6.32 -11.58
N PRO A 249 -6.68 5.37 -11.73
CA PRO A 249 -7.69 5.11 -10.71
C PRO A 249 -7.10 4.49 -9.43
N VAL A 250 -6.03 3.71 -9.54
CA VAL A 250 -5.48 2.90 -8.45
C VAL A 250 -3.96 3.04 -8.33
N TYR A 251 -3.52 3.44 -7.13
CA TYR A 251 -2.12 3.56 -6.73
C TYR A 251 -1.82 2.62 -5.59
N PHE A 252 -0.62 2.05 -5.62
CA PHE A 252 -0.12 1.12 -4.62
C PHE A 252 1.40 1.18 -4.61
N ARG A 253 1.98 0.66 -3.54
CA ARG A 253 3.42 0.47 -3.42
C ARG A 253 3.85 -0.79 -4.19
N HIS A 254 4.97 -0.69 -4.88
CA HIS A 254 5.69 -1.85 -5.41
C HIS A 254 6.70 -2.33 -4.37
N VAL A 255 6.59 -3.59 -3.96
CA VAL A 255 7.52 -4.25 -3.03
C VAL A 255 8.32 -5.26 -3.85
N LEU A 256 9.62 -5.45 -3.56
CA LEU A 256 10.40 -6.50 -4.22
C LEU A 256 9.90 -7.87 -3.74
N ARG A 257 10.38 -8.32 -2.58
CA ARG A 257 9.87 -9.51 -1.91
C ARG A 257 9.31 -9.16 -0.53
N PRO A 258 8.31 -9.90 -0.04
CA PRO A 258 7.87 -9.80 1.35
C PRO A 258 9.07 -9.91 2.30
N GLY A 259 9.32 -8.87 3.08
CA GLY A 259 10.43 -8.83 4.05
C GLY A 259 11.66 -8.01 3.62
N ASP A 260 11.95 -7.87 2.33
CA ASP A 260 13.15 -7.15 1.86
C ASP A 260 13.12 -5.66 2.22
N ASN A 261 11.96 -5.04 2.05
CA ASN A 261 11.73 -3.64 2.36
C ASN A 261 10.77 -3.51 3.53
N GLN A 262 11.07 -4.22 4.63
CA GLN A 262 10.30 -4.08 5.86
C GLN A 262 10.30 -2.62 6.31
N MET A 263 9.11 -2.09 6.53
CA MET A 263 8.91 -0.70 6.94
C MET A 263 9.40 -0.53 8.38
N LEU A 264 10.53 0.16 8.53
CA LEU A 264 11.14 0.48 9.81
C LEU A 264 10.86 1.93 10.14
N PHE A 265 9.65 2.19 10.61
CA PHE A 265 9.34 3.43 11.29
C PHE A 265 8.71 3.07 12.62
N GLY A 266 9.48 3.07 13.70
CA GLY A 266 8.87 2.96 15.01
C GLY A 266 7.95 4.17 15.25
N GLU A 267 7.05 4.01 16.22
CA GLU A 267 6.60 5.13 17.05
C GLU A 267 7.11 4.83 18.47
#